data_AF-A0A1Z4V2V1-F1
#
_entry.id   AF-A0A1Z4V2V1-F1
#
_cell.length_a   1.000
_cell.length_b   1.000
_cell.length_c   1.000
_cell.angle_alpha   90.00
_cell.angle_beta   90.00
_cell.angle_gamma   90.00
#
_symmetry.space_group_name_H-M   'P 1'
#
loop_
_entity.id
_entity.type
_entity.pdbx_description
1 polymer ?
#
loop_
_entity_poly.entity_id
_entity_poly.type
_entity_poly.pdbx_seq_one_letter_code
_entity_poly.pdbx_strand_id
1 'polypeptide(L)'
;MQVYQVKPSQLVANSIYLEAINFQKPAVNEFAFQQSLLLARNGLWTPAFTWLKSLEKQRKQPFSEAARAQIDVIRLHSEFTRTQAEKNWASPHQQVTADIIDGRWEKALQVLEKSSDNGQEITNLLQTDKGRIWNRSAVALRLNPNRRAVLAWVALIFKVQRGEERANAWLQAQPNINAETLNYIQDILTQLDDDKINSHKSRIIGTVTQVSRINEEDWLPISLQTDLQITNNQVWYQVEVSAFHDGTSWLSYPFANFDQLQNQPRKFWRKFLGISSDPSMQVIVWKPNGEQEVTRTNIKAVQVRGQGLRLLMLGSALPESQVNSFQPRPLALTVDALTWVETSPVTVKDLYQQKPQLVESMLPVLWKKLQQSGDLTSGVIPDFQEMWEKMADWPVQLADLTNDQQQEIVVTISDSAIASLNQYGNNSKLADNQKRPRTLIFSADSNIIYSDFARANQQTLIAIAQLTDDQSLALLVENRQGYSLERWSQTNQRFE
;
A
#
# COMPACT_ATOMS: atom_id res chain seq x y z
N MET A 1 41.71 -9.06 -23.25
CA MET A 1 42.90 -9.75 -22.69
C MET A 1 43.31 -10.82 -23.68
N GLN A 2 44.59 -10.90 -24.02
CA GLN A 2 45.11 -11.80 -25.05
C GLN A 2 46.17 -12.67 -24.38
N VAL A 3 45.94 -13.99 -24.36
CA VAL A 3 46.85 -14.96 -23.71
C VAL A 3 47.62 -15.67 -24.81
N TYR A 4 48.92 -15.85 -24.62
CA TYR A 4 49.81 -16.45 -25.60
C TYR A 4 50.39 -17.77 -25.09
N GLN A 5 50.53 -18.75 -25.98
CA GLN A 5 51.28 -19.97 -25.74
C GLN A 5 52.70 -19.82 -26.28
N VAL A 6 53.69 -20.23 -25.49
CA VAL A 6 55.09 -20.31 -25.94
C VAL A 6 55.25 -21.58 -26.76
N LYS A 7 55.76 -21.46 -28.00
CA LYS A 7 56.04 -22.59 -28.89
C LYS A 7 57.49 -22.56 -29.39
N PRO A 8 58.12 -23.73 -29.58
CA PRO A 8 59.43 -23.81 -30.23
C PRO A 8 59.29 -23.41 -31.70
N SER A 9 60.17 -22.52 -32.16
CA SER A 9 60.19 -22.08 -33.55
C SER A 9 60.88 -23.13 -34.42
N GLN A 10 60.25 -23.46 -35.55
CA GLN A 10 60.79 -24.40 -36.53
C GLN A 10 61.81 -23.74 -37.48
N LEU A 11 61.92 -22.40 -37.45
CA LEU A 11 62.74 -21.64 -38.39
C LEU A 11 64.17 -21.42 -37.89
N VAL A 12 64.37 -21.38 -36.57
CA VAL A 12 65.69 -21.17 -35.95
C VAL A 12 65.83 -22.07 -34.72
N ALA A 13 66.89 -22.89 -34.69
CA ALA A 13 67.18 -23.76 -33.56
C ALA A 13 67.26 -22.96 -32.24
N ASN A 14 66.65 -23.48 -31.17
CA ASN A 14 66.56 -22.86 -29.84
C ASN A 14 65.83 -21.50 -29.77
N SER A 15 65.01 -21.16 -30.77
CA SER A 15 64.15 -19.96 -30.70
C SER A 15 62.71 -20.32 -30.29
N ILE A 16 62.01 -19.37 -29.65
CA ILE A 16 60.60 -19.48 -29.25
C ILE A 16 59.76 -18.41 -29.93
N TYR A 17 58.49 -18.70 -30.17
CA TYR A 17 57.50 -17.71 -30.61
C TYR A 17 56.24 -17.77 -29.75
N LEU A 18 55.48 -16.68 -29.75
CA LEU A 18 54.23 -16.54 -29.01
C LEU A 18 53.05 -16.71 -29.96
N GLU A 19 52.24 -17.75 -29.76
CA GLU A 19 50.99 -17.93 -30.50
C GLU A 19 49.81 -17.51 -29.64
N ALA A 20 48.96 -16.61 -30.16
CA ALA A 20 47.78 -16.17 -29.43
C ALA A 20 46.75 -17.30 -29.31
N ILE A 21 46.31 -17.60 -28.10
CA ILE A 21 45.22 -18.55 -27.84
C ILE A 21 43.90 -17.86 -28.18
N ASN A 22 43.24 -18.33 -29.25
CA ASN A 22 42.04 -17.70 -29.78
C ASN A 22 40.79 -18.46 -29.36
N PHE A 23 39.82 -17.81 -28.69
CA PHE A 23 38.53 -18.41 -28.33
C PHE A 23 37.41 -18.18 -29.35
N GLN A 24 37.64 -17.38 -30.40
CA GLN A 24 36.68 -17.21 -31.50
C GLN A 24 36.64 -18.44 -32.41
N LYS A 25 37.78 -19.12 -32.58
CA LYS A 25 37.87 -20.36 -33.37
C LYS A 25 38.01 -21.56 -32.43
N PRO A 26 36.99 -22.44 -32.32
CA PRO A 26 37.10 -23.62 -31.49
C PRO A 26 38.14 -24.59 -32.04
N ALA A 27 39.02 -25.11 -31.19
CA ALA A 27 39.98 -26.14 -31.59
C ALA A 27 39.32 -27.51 -31.84
N VAL A 28 38.11 -27.71 -31.32
CA VAL A 28 37.30 -28.92 -31.49
C VAL A 28 35.92 -28.54 -32.00
N ASN A 29 35.46 -29.19 -33.06
CA ASN A 29 34.12 -28.99 -33.60
C ASN A 29 33.06 -29.82 -32.86
N GLU A 30 32.99 -29.67 -31.54
CA GLU A 30 31.99 -30.31 -30.69
C GLU A 30 31.13 -29.26 -30.01
N PHE A 31 29.81 -29.48 -30.00
CA PHE A 31 28.86 -28.53 -29.45
C PHE A 31 29.19 -28.14 -28.01
N ALA A 32 29.44 -29.12 -27.13
CA ALA A 32 29.79 -28.87 -25.73
C ALA A 32 31.07 -28.02 -25.58
N PHE A 33 32.09 -28.28 -26.42
CA PHE A 33 33.32 -27.51 -26.43
C PHE A 33 33.10 -26.06 -26.88
N GLN A 34 32.30 -25.86 -27.93
CA GLN A 34 31.91 -24.53 -28.41
C GLN A 34 31.12 -23.75 -27.36
N GLN A 35 30.20 -24.41 -26.64
CA GLN A 35 29.45 -23.76 -25.55
C GLN A 35 30.34 -23.40 -24.37
N SER A 36 31.31 -24.24 -24.01
CA SER A 36 32.32 -23.89 -22.99
C SER A 36 33.14 -22.65 -23.39
N LEU A 37 33.56 -22.54 -24.66
CA LEU A 37 34.24 -21.32 -25.13
C LEU A 37 33.32 -20.10 -25.08
N LEU A 38 32.04 -20.25 -25.41
CA LEU A 38 31.06 -19.16 -25.31
C LEU A 38 30.90 -18.67 -23.87
N LEU A 39 30.80 -19.59 -22.91
CA LEU A 39 30.79 -19.27 -21.47
C LEU A 39 32.05 -18.50 -21.04
N ALA A 40 33.22 -19.04 -21.38
CA ALA A 40 34.52 -18.45 -21.05
C ALA A 40 34.67 -17.03 -21.63
N ARG A 41 34.28 -16.82 -22.89
CA ARG A 41 34.32 -15.49 -23.55
C ARG A 41 33.43 -14.45 -22.87
N ASN A 42 32.39 -14.88 -22.17
CA ASN A 42 31.52 -14.01 -21.39
C ASN A 42 31.93 -13.94 -19.92
N GLY A 43 33.08 -14.51 -19.56
CA GLY A 43 33.65 -14.44 -18.22
C GLY A 43 33.07 -15.44 -17.22
N LEU A 44 32.37 -16.48 -17.69
CA LEU A 44 31.88 -17.60 -16.87
C LEU A 44 32.88 -18.77 -16.91
N TRP A 45 34.05 -18.53 -16.32
CA TRP A 45 35.22 -19.42 -16.43
C TRP A 45 35.02 -20.78 -15.74
N THR A 46 34.52 -20.77 -14.50
CA THR A 46 34.30 -22.01 -13.74
C THR A 46 33.21 -22.91 -14.33
N PRO A 47 32.05 -22.38 -14.76
CA PRO A 47 31.08 -23.17 -15.52
C PRO A 47 31.67 -23.75 -16.81
N ALA A 48 32.42 -22.94 -17.58
CA ALA A 48 33.08 -23.39 -18.81
C ALA A 48 34.04 -24.56 -18.54
N PHE A 49 34.88 -24.43 -17.52
CA PHE A 49 35.86 -25.46 -17.14
C PHE A 49 35.18 -26.75 -16.67
N THR A 50 34.10 -26.63 -15.91
CA THR A 50 33.32 -27.77 -15.43
C THR A 50 32.75 -28.58 -16.60
N TRP A 51 32.20 -27.89 -17.61
CA TRP A 51 31.73 -28.54 -18.83
C TRP A 51 32.85 -29.23 -19.62
N LEU A 52 34.01 -28.58 -19.75
CA LEU A 52 35.17 -29.17 -20.44
C LEU A 52 35.69 -30.42 -19.74
N LYS A 53 35.71 -30.43 -18.40
CA LYS A 53 36.06 -31.63 -17.62
C LYS A 53 35.09 -32.78 -17.84
N SER A 54 33.79 -32.48 -17.88
CA SER A 54 32.77 -33.50 -18.18
C SER A 54 32.92 -34.05 -19.59
N LEU A 55 33.17 -33.17 -20.57
CA LEU A 55 33.43 -33.56 -21.96
C LEU A 55 34.69 -34.43 -22.06
N GLU A 56 35.79 -34.05 -21.40
CA GLU A 56 37.04 -34.82 -21.40
C GLU A 56 36.83 -36.26 -20.94
N LYS A 57 36.06 -36.45 -19.86
CA LYS A 57 35.74 -37.79 -19.32
C LYS A 57 34.92 -38.66 -20.28
N GLN A 58 34.12 -38.04 -21.15
CA GLN A 58 33.24 -38.75 -22.10
C GLN A 58 33.95 -39.08 -23.41
N ARG A 59 35.09 -38.45 -23.70
CA ARG A 59 35.81 -38.65 -24.95
C ARG A 59 36.63 -39.93 -24.92
N LYS A 60 36.62 -40.63 -26.05
CA LYS A 60 37.50 -41.79 -26.31
C LYS A 60 38.92 -41.37 -26.74
N GLN A 61 39.05 -40.19 -27.32
CA GLN A 61 40.33 -39.65 -27.79
C GLN A 61 40.70 -38.39 -27.02
N PRO A 62 42.00 -38.23 -26.67
CA PRO A 62 42.47 -37.04 -25.97
C PRO A 62 42.27 -35.79 -26.83
N PHE A 63 42.20 -34.64 -26.16
CA PHE A 63 42.19 -33.34 -26.84
C PHE A 63 43.52 -33.09 -27.55
N SER A 64 43.46 -32.44 -28.71
CA SER A 64 44.65 -31.94 -29.42
C SER A 64 45.38 -30.88 -28.59
N GLU A 65 46.63 -30.58 -28.92
CA GLU A 65 47.40 -29.55 -28.22
C GLU A 65 46.72 -28.17 -28.25
N ALA A 66 46.13 -27.79 -29.40
CA ALA A 66 45.40 -26.54 -29.53
C ALA A 66 44.16 -26.49 -28.62
N ALA A 67 43.44 -27.61 -28.48
CA ALA A 67 42.32 -27.72 -27.57
C ALA A 67 42.77 -27.69 -26.11
N ARG A 68 43.90 -28.34 -25.79
CA ARG A 68 44.50 -28.32 -24.45
C ARG A 68 44.90 -26.90 -24.04
N ALA A 69 45.52 -26.14 -24.95
CA ALA A 69 45.86 -24.74 -24.70
C ALA A 69 44.62 -23.88 -24.36
N GLN A 70 43.50 -24.08 -25.08
CA GLN A 70 42.25 -23.39 -24.77
C GLN A 70 41.69 -23.81 -23.39
N ILE A 71 41.73 -25.10 -23.06
CA ILE A 71 41.29 -25.64 -21.77
C ILE A 71 42.16 -25.08 -20.63
N ASP A 72 43.48 -24.97 -20.80
CA ASP A 72 44.39 -24.51 -19.76
C ASP A 72 44.20 -23.04 -19.41
N VAL A 73 43.92 -22.18 -20.39
CA VAL A 73 43.56 -20.78 -20.12
C VAL A 73 42.26 -20.70 -19.33
N ILE A 74 41.25 -21.49 -19.72
CA ILE A 74 39.97 -21.54 -19.01
C ILE A 74 40.15 -22.06 -17.58
N ARG A 75 40.99 -23.08 -17.38
CA ARG A 75 41.35 -23.62 -16.06
C ARG A 75 41.99 -22.55 -15.17
N LEU A 76 42.99 -21.85 -15.68
CA LEU A 76 43.70 -20.80 -14.94
C LEU A 76 42.74 -19.71 -14.46
N HIS A 77 41.87 -19.22 -15.35
CA HIS A 77 40.88 -18.20 -14.98
C HIS A 77 39.83 -18.75 -14.02
N SER A 78 39.40 -20.01 -14.19
CA SER A 78 38.48 -20.67 -13.26
C SER A 78 39.07 -20.78 -11.85
N GLU A 79 40.34 -21.16 -11.73
CA GLU A 79 41.04 -21.21 -10.44
C GLU A 79 41.07 -19.82 -9.79
N PHE A 80 41.40 -18.78 -10.56
CA PHE A 80 41.41 -17.41 -10.08
C PHE A 80 40.03 -16.93 -9.61
N THR A 81 38.98 -17.08 -10.43
CA THR A 81 37.64 -16.60 -10.05
C THR A 81 37.08 -17.37 -8.87
N ARG A 82 37.37 -18.67 -8.79
CA ARG A 82 37.00 -19.51 -7.65
C ARG A 82 37.63 -19.01 -6.37
N THR A 83 38.93 -18.71 -6.40
CA THR A 83 39.62 -18.13 -5.23
C THR A 83 39.03 -16.78 -4.84
N GLN A 84 38.65 -15.92 -5.79
CA GLN A 84 37.97 -14.66 -5.45
C GLN A 84 36.60 -14.89 -4.83
N ALA A 85 35.81 -15.86 -5.32
CA ALA A 85 34.49 -16.18 -4.79
C ALA A 85 34.53 -16.91 -3.42
N GLU A 86 35.67 -17.49 -3.04
CA GLU A 86 35.88 -18.16 -1.75
C GLU A 86 36.46 -17.23 -0.67
N LYS A 87 36.85 -16.01 -1.04
CA LYS A 87 37.30 -15.00 -0.07
C LYS A 87 36.13 -14.50 0.77
N ASN A 88 36.43 -14.19 2.02
CA ASN A 88 35.53 -13.44 2.89
C ASN A 88 35.61 -11.95 2.51
N TRP A 89 34.62 -11.49 1.77
CA TRP A 89 34.50 -10.08 1.41
C TRP A 89 33.82 -9.30 2.54
N ALA A 90 34.29 -8.07 2.78
CA ALA A 90 33.67 -7.17 3.75
C ALA A 90 32.41 -6.48 3.21
N SER A 91 32.32 -6.30 1.88
CA SER A 91 31.16 -5.66 1.22
C SER A 91 30.30 -6.70 0.49
N PRO A 92 28.97 -6.71 0.73
CA PRO A 92 28.00 -7.48 -0.04
C PRO A 92 28.14 -7.32 -1.56
N HIS A 93 28.35 -6.09 -2.06
CA HIS A 93 28.56 -5.84 -3.48
C HIS A 93 29.79 -6.61 -4.04
N GLN A 94 30.91 -6.61 -3.31
CA GLN A 94 32.12 -7.32 -3.74
C GLN A 94 31.89 -8.85 -3.74
N GLN A 95 31.21 -9.36 -2.71
CA GLN A 95 30.87 -10.78 -2.61
C GLN A 95 29.99 -11.23 -3.77
N VAL A 96 28.88 -10.53 -4.02
CA VAL A 96 27.96 -10.80 -5.14
C VAL A 96 28.69 -10.78 -6.47
N THR A 97 29.56 -9.78 -6.69
CA THR A 97 30.33 -9.67 -7.94
C THR A 97 31.26 -10.86 -8.12
N ALA A 98 31.97 -11.29 -7.08
CA ALA A 98 32.87 -12.43 -7.13
C ALA A 98 32.11 -13.74 -7.41
N ASP A 99 31.00 -13.98 -6.72
CA ASP A 99 30.15 -15.16 -6.92
C ASP A 99 29.54 -15.21 -8.33
N ILE A 100 29.03 -14.10 -8.86
CA ILE A 100 28.50 -14.01 -10.23
C ILE A 100 29.57 -14.27 -11.28
N ILE A 101 30.77 -13.70 -11.11
CA ILE A 101 31.90 -13.92 -12.02
C ILE A 101 32.31 -15.40 -12.02
N ASP A 102 32.27 -16.07 -10.87
CA ASP A 102 32.54 -17.51 -10.77
C ASP A 102 31.36 -18.40 -11.21
N GLY A 103 30.19 -17.80 -11.54
CA GLY A 103 28.98 -18.54 -11.95
C GLY A 103 28.22 -19.20 -10.79
N ARG A 104 28.47 -18.77 -9.56
CA ARG A 104 27.81 -19.19 -8.31
C ARG A 104 26.57 -18.34 -8.03
N TRP A 105 25.65 -18.31 -8.99
CA TRP A 105 24.46 -17.45 -8.96
C TRP A 105 23.60 -17.62 -7.70
N GLU A 106 23.45 -18.86 -7.24
CA GLU A 106 22.71 -19.21 -6.03
C GLU A 106 23.36 -18.62 -4.76
N LYS A 107 24.70 -18.69 -4.65
CA LYS A 107 25.42 -18.08 -3.51
C LYS A 107 25.32 -16.56 -3.54
N ALA A 108 25.38 -15.97 -4.73
CA ALA A 108 25.20 -14.53 -4.88
C ALA A 108 23.80 -14.10 -4.39
N LEU A 109 22.73 -14.85 -4.70
CA LEU A 109 21.38 -14.53 -4.20
C LEU A 109 21.28 -14.65 -2.68
N GLN A 110 21.94 -15.65 -2.08
CA GLN A 110 21.96 -15.79 -0.62
C GLN A 110 22.55 -14.57 0.10
N VAL A 111 23.40 -13.77 -0.57
CA VAL A 111 23.89 -12.50 0.01
C VAL A 111 22.76 -11.49 0.15
N LEU A 112 21.86 -11.40 -0.85
CA LEU A 112 20.67 -10.54 -0.79
C LEU A 112 19.70 -11.04 0.30
N GLU A 113 19.46 -12.34 0.34
CA GLU A 113 18.50 -12.96 1.27
C GLU A 113 18.94 -12.88 2.75
N LYS A 114 20.23 -12.67 3.03
CA LYS A 114 20.78 -12.63 4.41
C LYS A 114 20.39 -11.40 5.21
N SER A 115 20.20 -10.24 4.57
CA SER A 115 19.82 -9.01 5.27
C SER A 115 19.16 -8.05 4.28
N SER A 116 18.08 -7.40 4.71
CA SER A 116 17.46 -6.33 3.93
C SER A 116 18.39 -5.14 3.70
N ASP A 117 19.39 -4.93 4.56
CA ASP A 117 20.34 -3.81 4.44
C ASP A 117 21.26 -3.97 3.21
N ASN A 118 21.44 -5.21 2.73
CA ASN A 118 22.22 -5.49 1.53
C ASN A 118 21.51 -5.04 0.24
N GLY A 119 20.19 -4.79 0.30
CA GLY A 119 19.37 -4.41 -0.85
C GLY A 119 19.85 -3.13 -1.53
N GLN A 120 20.27 -2.12 -0.75
CA GLN A 120 20.75 -0.85 -1.32
C GLN A 120 22.10 -1.00 -2.04
N GLU A 121 23.06 -1.73 -1.45
CA GLU A 121 24.34 -2.01 -2.10
C GLU A 121 24.16 -2.78 -3.41
N ILE A 122 23.28 -3.78 -3.41
CA ILE A 122 22.99 -4.59 -4.59
C ILE A 122 22.26 -3.76 -5.64
N THR A 123 21.32 -2.89 -5.24
CA THR A 123 20.67 -1.94 -6.15
C THR A 123 21.71 -1.05 -6.82
N ASN A 124 22.64 -0.46 -6.06
CA ASN A 124 23.71 0.38 -6.60
C ASN A 124 24.63 -0.39 -7.58
N LEU A 125 24.97 -1.65 -7.26
CA LEU A 125 25.70 -2.53 -8.18
C LEU A 125 24.94 -2.68 -9.51
N LEU A 126 23.64 -3.01 -9.45
CA LEU A 126 22.84 -3.28 -10.65
C LEU A 126 22.54 -2.01 -11.47
N GLN A 127 22.47 -0.85 -10.84
CA GLN A 127 22.36 0.46 -11.51
C GLN A 127 23.64 0.82 -12.26
N THR A 128 24.79 0.55 -11.66
CA THR A 128 26.10 0.92 -12.22
C THR A 128 26.72 -0.16 -13.12
N ASP A 129 26.16 -1.36 -13.14
CA ASP A 129 26.62 -2.43 -14.02
C ASP A 129 26.35 -2.10 -15.49
N LYS A 130 27.43 -1.87 -16.24
CA LYS A 130 27.43 -1.57 -17.67
C LYS A 130 27.14 -2.81 -18.54
N GLY A 131 26.17 -3.62 -18.15
CA GLY A 131 25.73 -4.83 -18.84
C GLY A 131 26.65 -6.05 -18.70
N ARG A 132 27.59 -6.05 -17.74
CA ARG A 132 28.50 -7.18 -17.56
C ARG A 132 27.80 -8.37 -16.90
N ILE A 133 26.91 -8.13 -15.96
CA ILE A 133 26.08 -9.17 -15.35
C ILE A 133 25.05 -9.66 -16.38
N TRP A 134 24.44 -8.74 -17.13
CA TRP A 134 23.52 -9.06 -18.23
C TRP A 134 24.12 -10.01 -19.27
N ASN A 135 25.32 -9.71 -19.80
CA ASN A 135 25.94 -10.56 -20.81
C ASN A 135 26.22 -11.99 -20.29
N ARG A 136 26.59 -12.12 -19.01
CA ARG A 136 26.80 -13.41 -18.35
C ARG A 136 25.49 -14.17 -18.19
N SER A 137 24.46 -13.53 -17.67
CA SER A 137 23.16 -14.17 -17.44
C SER A 137 22.49 -14.57 -18.75
N ALA A 138 22.56 -13.74 -19.80
CA ALA A 138 22.04 -14.06 -21.12
C ALA A 138 22.65 -15.36 -21.70
N VAL A 139 23.97 -15.53 -21.58
CA VAL A 139 24.64 -16.76 -22.03
C VAL A 139 24.33 -17.95 -21.13
N ALA A 140 24.23 -17.74 -19.81
CA ALA A 140 23.85 -18.80 -18.89
C ALA A 140 22.42 -19.30 -19.14
N LEU A 141 21.45 -18.42 -19.40
CA LEU A 141 20.08 -18.78 -19.74
C LEU A 141 19.97 -19.42 -21.12
N ARG A 142 20.82 -19.05 -22.09
CA ARG A 142 20.86 -19.73 -23.39
C ARG A 142 21.18 -21.22 -23.25
N LEU A 143 22.02 -21.60 -22.28
CA LEU A 143 22.39 -23.00 -22.04
C LEU A 143 21.45 -23.72 -21.09
N ASN A 144 20.87 -23.00 -20.12
CA ASN A 144 19.84 -23.53 -19.24
C ASN A 144 18.76 -22.45 -18.99
N PRO A 145 17.70 -22.42 -19.81
CA PRO A 145 16.65 -21.40 -19.72
C PRO A 145 15.90 -21.38 -18.39
N ASN A 146 15.88 -22.51 -17.67
CA ASN A 146 15.08 -22.69 -16.47
C ASN A 146 15.93 -22.57 -15.19
N ARG A 147 17.17 -22.05 -15.28
CA ARG A 147 18.02 -21.88 -14.10
C ARG A 147 17.48 -20.73 -13.24
N ARG A 148 16.66 -21.10 -12.25
CA ARG A 148 15.95 -20.20 -11.31
C ARG A 148 16.82 -19.06 -10.77
N ALA A 149 18.04 -19.34 -10.32
CA ALA A 149 18.91 -18.28 -9.79
C ALA A 149 19.35 -17.25 -10.85
N VAL A 150 19.58 -17.69 -12.09
CA VAL A 150 19.94 -16.78 -13.18
C VAL A 150 18.73 -15.96 -13.62
N LEU A 151 17.54 -16.57 -13.68
CA LEU A 151 16.28 -15.87 -13.91
C LEU A 151 16.04 -14.78 -12.85
N ALA A 152 16.27 -15.09 -11.58
CA ALA A 152 16.16 -14.13 -10.49
C ALA A 152 17.10 -12.92 -10.69
N TRP A 153 18.37 -13.15 -10.99
CA TRP A 153 19.32 -12.06 -11.27
C TRP A 153 18.91 -11.20 -12.47
N VAL A 154 18.36 -11.80 -13.53
CA VAL A 154 17.84 -11.02 -14.65
C VAL A 154 16.63 -10.19 -14.23
N ALA A 155 15.69 -10.77 -13.49
CA ALA A 155 14.54 -10.04 -12.97
C ALA A 155 14.97 -8.84 -12.09
N LEU A 156 16.00 -9.02 -11.24
CA LEU A 156 16.57 -7.93 -10.43
C LEU A 156 17.17 -6.82 -11.31
N ILE A 157 17.92 -7.17 -12.36
CA ILE A 157 18.44 -6.19 -13.34
C ILE A 157 17.28 -5.41 -13.97
N PHE A 158 16.23 -6.09 -14.43
CA PHE A 158 15.06 -5.44 -15.00
C PHE A 158 14.36 -4.53 -13.98
N LYS A 159 14.16 -4.98 -12.73
CA LYS A 159 13.49 -4.18 -11.70
C LYS A 159 14.26 -2.88 -11.46
N VAL A 160 15.58 -2.98 -11.28
CA VAL A 160 16.45 -1.84 -10.99
C VAL A 160 16.57 -0.89 -12.18
N GLN A 161 16.70 -1.40 -13.40
CA GLN A 161 16.99 -0.57 -14.58
C GLN A 161 15.75 -0.12 -15.35
N ARG A 162 14.64 -0.85 -15.24
CA ARG A 162 13.44 -0.68 -16.09
C ARG A 162 12.13 -0.60 -15.30
N GLY A 163 12.17 -0.79 -13.98
CA GLY A 163 10.99 -0.80 -13.11
C GLY A 163 10.42 -2.20 -12.88
N GLU A 164 9.72 -2.35 -11.76
CA GLU A 164 9.16 -3.63 -11.30
C GLU A 164 8.15 -4.24 -12.28
N GLU A 165 7.30 -3.42 -12.88
CA GLU A 165 6.27 -3.88 -13.84
C GLU A 165 6.91 -4.54 -15.06
N ARG A 166 7.97 -3.93 -15.61
CA ARG A 166 8.72 -4.52 -16.72
C ARG A 166 9.47 -5.79 -16.33
N ALA A 167 9.98 -5.86 -15.10
CA ALA A 167 10.61 -7.07 -14.59
C ALA A 167 9.61 -8.22 -14.51
N ASN A 168 8.42 -7.97 -13.96
CA ASN A 168 7.38 -8.98 -13.82
C ASN A 168 6.82 -9.43 -15.18
N ALA A 169 6.56 -8.48 -16.09
CA ALA A 169 6.13 -8.81 -17.45
C ALA A 169 7.16 -9.65 -18.21
N TRP A 170 8.45 -9.32 -18.08
CA TRP A 170 9.53 -10.12 -18.66
C TRP A 170 9.58 -11.53 -18.05
N LEU A 171 9.39 -11.63 -16.74
CA LEU A 171 9.44 -12.90 -16.02
C LEU A 171 8.27 -13.82 -16.40
N GLN A 172 7.05 -13.27 -16.51
CA GLN A 172 5.87 -14.01 -16.96
C GLN A 172 5.94 -14.43 -18.43
N ALA A 173 6.68 -13.70 -19.26
CA ALA A 173 6.91 -14.05 -20.66
C ALA A 173 7.92 -15.21 -20.86
N GLN A 174 8.53 -15.73 -19.79
CA GLN A 174 9.48 -16.84 -19.92
C GLN A 174 8.75 -18.16 -20.22
N PRO A 175 9.14 -18.91 -21.27
CA PRO A 175 8.33 -19.99 -21.85
C PRO A 175 8.07 -21.19 -20.93
N ASN A 176 8.86 -21.38 -19.87
CA ASN A 176 8.78 -22.53 -18.97
C ASN A 176 8.81 -22.14 -17.48
N ILE A 177 8.38 -20.93 -17.14
CA ILE A 177 8.32 -20.53 -15.73
C ILE A 177 7.11 -21.18 -15.05
N ASN A 178 7.34 -21.87 -13.93
CA ASN A 178 6.27 -22.42 -13.11
C ASN A 178 5.91 -21.46 -11.96
N ALA A 179 4.73 -21.65 -11.35
CA ALA A 179 4.23 -20.77 -10.30
C ALA A 179 5.17 -20.69 -9.08
N GLU A 180 5.80 -21.81 -8.71
CA GLU A 180 6.76 -21.84 -7.59
C GLU A 180 7.99 -20.95 -7.85
N THR A 181 8.54 -21.01 -9.06
CA THR A 181 9.69 -20.20 -9.48
C THR A 181 9.30 -18.73 -9.63
N LEU A 182 8.11 -18.46 -10.17
CA LEU A 182 7.58 -17.11 -10.28
C LEU A 182 7.45 -16.47 -8.88
N ASN A 183 6.77 -17.13 -7.95
CA ASN A 183 6.55 -16.64 -6.59
C ASN A 183 7.87 -16.39 -5.86
N TYR A 184 8.82 -17.34 -5.95
CA TYR A 184 10.14 -17.16 -5.37
C TYR A 184 10.88 -15.93 -5.90
N ILE A 185 10.88 -15.73 -7.21
CA ILE A 185 11.57 -14.58 -7.81
C ILE A 185 10.86 -13.29 -7.41
N GLN A 186 9.52 -13.27 -7.38
CA GLN A 186 8.75 -12.12 -6.90
C GLN A 186 9.09 -11.79 -5.43
N ASP A 187 9.26 -12.79 -4.56
CA ASP A 187 9.70 -12.58 -3.17
C ASP A 187 11.09 -11.92 -3.12
N ILE A 188 12.05 -12.40 -3.92
CA ILE A 188 13.36 -11.75 -4.03
C ILE A 188 13.24 -10.32 -4.53
N LEU A 189 12.39 -10.08 -5.54
CA LEU A 189 12.18 -8.71 -6.05
C LEU A 189 11.68 -7.78 -4.95
N THR A 190 10.81 -8.25 -4.04
CA THR A 190 10.34 -7.42 -2.91
C THR A 190 11.43 -7.09 -1.89
N GLN A 191 12.54 -7.84 -1.84
CA GLN A 191 13.67 -7.51 -0.96
C GLN A 191 14.45 -6.26 -1.41
N LEU A 192 14.33 -5.86 -2.68
CA LEU A 192 14.86 -4.59 -3.18
C LEU A 192 13.91 -3.41 -2.95
N ASP A 193 12.72 -3.65 -2.39
CA ASP A 193 11.83 -2.55 -2.05
C ASP A 193 12.32 -1.89 -0.75
N ASP A 194 12.78 -0.65 -0.90
CA ASP A 194 13.09 0.31 0.16
C ASP A 194 11.88 0.66 1.07
N ASP A 195 10.75 -0.02 0.84
CA ASP A 195 9.44 0.20 1.41
C ASP A 195 9.36 -0.15 2.92
N LYS A 196 10.39 -0.81 3.48
CA LYS A 196 10.52 -0.99 4.93
C LYS A 196 10.78 0.32 5.67
N ILE A 197 11.17 1.38 4.97
CA ILE A 197 11.43 2.72 5.51
C ILE A 197 10.39 3.71 4.97
N ASN A 198 9.09 3.37 5.06
CA ASN A 198 8.07 4.40 4.91
C ASN A 198 8.25 5.42 6.05
N SER A 199 8.32 6.71 5.71
CA SER A 199 8.50 7.79 6.68
C SER A 199 7.25 8.04 7.54
N HIS A 200 6.10 7.47 7.17
CA HIS A 200 4.85 7.62 7.89
C HIS A 200 3.98 6.37 7.81
N LYS A 201 3.06 6.25 8.77
CA LYS A 201 2.04 5.19 8.80
C LYS A 201 0.85 5.51 7.90
N SER A 202 0.10 4.48 7.53
CA SER A 202 -1.17 4.63 6.81
C SER A 202 -2.21 5.34 7.67
N ARG A 203 -2.74 6.45 7.17
CA ARG A 203 -3.86 7.20 7.78
C ARG A 203 -4.89 7.45 6.71
N ILE A 204 -5.91 6.61 6.63
CA ILE A 204 -6.88 6.60 5.54
C ILE A 204 -8.27 6.43 6.14
N ILE A 205 -9.24 7.17 5.62
CA ILE A 205 -10.65 7.12 5.98
C ILE A 205 -11.47 7.00 4.69
N GLY A 206 -12.49 6.17 4.67
CA GLY A 206 -13.36 6.04 3.50
C GLY A 206 -14.69 5.33 3.76
N THR A 207 -15.52 5.30 2.74
CA THR A 207 -16.83 4.64 2.76
C THR A 207 -16.72 3.28 2.11
N VAL A 208 -17.27 2.24 2.74
CA VAL A 208 -17.21 0.87 2.22
C VAL A 208 -18.47 0.50 1.45
N THR A 209 -18.27 -0.02 0.25
CA THR A 209 -19.30 -0.70 -0.54
C THR A 209 -18.89 -2.14 -0.78
N GLN A 210 -19.79 -3.08 -0.49
CA GLN A 210 -19.57 -4.49 -0.81
C GLN A 210 -19.89 -4.75 -2.29
N VAL A 211 -18.99 -5.44 -3.00
CA VAL A 211 -19.18 -5.88 -4.38
C VAL A 211 -18.81 -7.35 -4.53
N SER A 212 -19.53 -8.07 -5.39
CA SER A 212 -19.30 -9.51 -5.63
C SER A 212 -18.30 -9.78 -6.76
N ARG A 213 -18.03 -8.79 -7.61
CA ARG A 213 -17.12 -8.90 -8.76
C ARG A 213 -16.39 -7.58 -8.98
N ILE A 214 -15.19 -7.69 -9.54
CA ILE A 214 -14.36 -6.58 -9.99
C ILE A 214 -13.83 -6.87 -11.39
N ASN A 215 -13.39 -5.83 -12.10
CA ASN A 215 -12.56 -5.97 -13.29
C ASN A 215 -11.09 -5.81 -12.87
N GLU A 216 -10.30 -6.87 -12.92
CA GLU A 216 -8.92 -6.89 -12.38
C GLU A 216 -8.00 -5.86 -13.07
N GLU A 217 -8.20 -5.60 -14.37
CA GLU A 217 -7.38 -4.65 -15.14
C GLU A 217 -7.51 -3.20 -14.65
N ASP A 218 -8.61 -2.90 -13.97
CA ASP A 218 -8.91 -1.56 -13.45
C ASP A 218 -8.20 -1.26 -12.12
N TRP A 219 -7.53 -2.27 -11.53
CA TRP A 219 -6.94 -2.21 -10.20
C TRP A 219 -5.44 -2.42 -10.27
N LEU A 220 -4.70 -1.57 -9.55
CA LEU A 220 -3.27 -1.71 -9.36
C LEU A 220 -3.00 -2.47 -8.05
N PRO A 221 -2.56 -3.75 -8.08
CA PRO A 221 -2.31 -4.51 -6.86
C PRO A 221 -1.21 -3.86 -6.02
N ILE A 222 -1.24 -3.95 -4.69
CA ILE A 222 -0.19 -3.36 -3.86
C ILE A 222 1.06 -4.24 -3.75
N SER A 223 1.00 -5.50 -4.16
CA SER A 223 2.15 -6.42 -4.18
C SER A 223 2.11 -7.33 -5.42
N LEU A 224 3.28 -7.76 -5.88
CA LEU A 224 3.42 -8.68 -7.02
C LEU A 224 2.75 -10.04 -6.79
N GLN A 225 2.67 -10.47 -5.53
CA GLN A 225 2.04 -11.72 -5.11
C GLN A 225 0.54 -11.57 -4.83
N THR A 226 -0.02 -10.37 -5.00
CA THR A 226 -1.44 -10.14 -4.71
C THR A 226 -2.27 -10.83 -5.77
N ASP A 227 -2.99 -11.86 -5.35
CA ASP A 227 -4.05 -12.49 -6.13
C ASP A 227 -5.36 -11.72 -5.94
N LEU A 228 -6.01 -11.37 -7.06
CA LEU A 228 -7.31 -10.69 -7.09
C LEU A 228 -8.47 -11.67 -7.35
N GLN A 229 -8.26 -12.96 -7.08
CA GLN A 229 -9.32 -13.96 -7.01
C GLN A 229 -9.98 -14.01 -5.62
N ILE A 230 -11.30 -14.21 -5.60
CA ILE A 230 -12.07 -14.46 -4.38
C ILE A 230 -11.88 -15.93 -3.96
N THR A 231 -11.58 -16.17 -2.67
CA THR A 231 -11.67 -17.53 -2.09
C THR A 231 -13.00 -17.71 -1.35
N ASN A 232 -13.50 -18.95 -1.28
CA ASN A 232 -14.88 -19.27 -0.91
C ASN A 232 -15.39 -18.52 0.33
N ASN A 233 -16.59 -17.92 0.19
CA ASN A 233 -17.34 -17.13 1.17
C ASN A 233 -16.80 -15.72 1.48
N GLN A 234 -15.90 -15.19 0.65
CA GLN A 234 -15.43 -13.80 0.72
C GLN A 234 -16.12 -12.91 -0.31
N VAL A 235 -16.10 -11.61 -0.04
CA VAL A 235 -16.57 -10.53 -0.90
C VAL A 235 -15.50 -9.46 -1.03
N TRP A 236 -15.59 -8.66 -2.08
CA TRP A 236 -14.77 -7.46 -2.21
C TRP A 236 -15.40 -6.31 -1.45
N TYR A 237 -14.57 -5.60 -0.70
CA TYR A 237 -14.85 -4.28 -0.17
C TYR A 237 -14.17 -3.24 -1.05
N GLN A 238 -14.97 -2.42 -1.71
CA GLN A 238 -14.51 -1.22 -2.37
C GLN A 238 -14.63 -0.06 -1.39
N VAL A 239 -13.49 0.52 -1.02
CA VAL A 239 -13.41 1.71 -0.17
C VAL A 239 -13.31 2.92 -1.08
N GLU A 240 -14.27 3.82 -1.00
CA GLU A 240 -14.16 5.16 -1.56
C GLU A 240 -13.47 6.06 -0.53
N VAL A 241 -12.23 6.46 -0.82
CA VAL A 241 -11.41 7.21 0.13
C VAL A 241 -11.94 8.63 0.24
N SER A 242 -12.30 9.02 1.45
CA SER A 242 -12.80 10.34 1.81
C SER A 242 -11.67 11.29 2.18
N ALA A 243 -10.69 10.79 2.94
CA ALA A 243 -9.52 11.54 3.35
C ALA A 243 -8.34 10.60 3.65
N PHE A 244 -7.12 11.06 3.45
CA PHE A 244 -5.92 10.34 3.86
C PHE A 244 -4.75 11.30 4.13
N HIS A 245 -3.77 10.85 4.90
CA HIS A 245 -2.52 11.59 5.14
C HIS A 245 -1.42 11.10 4.19
N ASP A 246 -0.83 12.02 3.42
CA ASP A 246 0.21 11.70 2.42
C ASP A 246 1.65 11.66 2.99
N GLY A 247 1.76 11.80 4.31
CA GLY A 247 3.02 11.92 5.05
C GLY A 247 3.39 13.36 5.39
N THR A 248 2.75 14.34 4.77
CA THR A 248 2.94 15.77 5.05
C THR A 248 1.67 16.44 5.55
N SER A 249 0.53 16.12 4.95
CA SER A 249 -0.76 16.74 5.27
C SER A 249 -1.93 15.80 5.02
N TRP A 250 -3.07 16.11 5.66
CA TRP A 250 -4.34 15.48 5.33
C TRP A 250 -4.88 16.05 4.02
N LEU A 251 -5.20 15.16 3.09
CA LEU A 251 -5.88 15.45 1.83
C LEU A 251 -7.30 14.92 1.91
N SER A 252 -8.25 15.68 1.36
CA SER A 252 -9.67 15.34 1.36
C SER A 252 -10.21 15.23 -0.07
N TYR A 253 -11.18 14.37 -0.28
CA TYR A 253 -11.90 14.27 -1.55
C TYR A 253 -12.75 15.53 -1.78
N PRO A 254 -12.85 16.06 -3.02
CA PRO A 254 -12.17 15.60 -4.22
C PRO A 254 -10.67 15.91 -4.22
N PHE A 255 -9.85 14.92 -4.57
CA PHE A 255 -8.41 15.07 -4.54
C PHE A 255 -7.90 15.83 -5.77
N ALA A 256 -7.26 16.97 -5.55
CA ALA A 256 -6.71 17.80 -6.62
C ALA A 256 -5.59 17.05 -7.38
N ASN A 257 -5.62 17.14 -8.72
CA ASN A 257 -4.61 16.58 -9.65
C ASN A 257 -4.44 15.05 -9.62
N PHE A 258 -5.37 14.30 -9.03
CA PHE A 258 -5.28 12.84 -8.97
C PHE A 258 -5.42 12.15 -10.33
N ASP A 259 -6.06 12.80 -11.29
CA ASP A 259 -6.12 12.36 -12.68
C ASP A 259 -4.71 12.18 -13.29
N GLN A 260 -3.74 12.99 -12.87
CA GLN A 260 -2.34 12.90 -13.30
C GLN A 260 -1.57 11.75 -12.62
N LEU A 261 -2.10 11.20 -11.54
CA LEU A 261 -1.47 10.14 -10.75
C LEU A 261 -1.94 8.73 -11.14
N GLN A 262 -2.91 8.60 -12.05
CA GLN A 262 -3.49 7.30 -12.40
C GLN A 262 -2.46 6.24 -12.85
N ASN A 263 -1.39 6.67 -13.55
CA ASN A 263 -0.37 5.77 -14.10
C ASN A 263 0.88 5.65 -13.21
N GLN A 264 0.82 6.08 -11.95
CA GLN A 264 1.94 5.93 -11.04
C GLN A 264 2.16 4.46 -10.65
N PRO A 265 3.43 4.02 -10.51
CA PRO A 265 3.73 2.63 -10.21
C PRO A 265 3.30 2.23 -8.80
N ARG A 266 3.15 0.92 -8.54
CA ARG A 266 2.77 0.37 -7.21
C ARG A 266 3.54 0.98 -6.05
N LYS A 267 4.87 1.09 -6.19
CA LYS A 267 5.76 1.64 -5.17
C LYS A 267 5.39 3.07 -4.78
N PHE A 268 4.95 3.90 -5.74
CA PHE A 268 4.48 5.25 -5.45
C PHE A 268 3.28 5.19 -4.50
N TRP A 269 2.24 4.44 -4.84
CA TRP A 269 1.01 4.36 -4.03
C TRP A 269 1.23 3.76 -2.65
N ARG A 270 2.07 2.72 -2.54
CA ARG A 270 2.40 2.12 -1.24
C ARG A 270 3.09 3.11 -0.30
N LYS A 271 3.96 3.96 -0.85
CA LYS A 271 4.65 5.02 -0.09
C LYS A 271 3.70 6.15 0.23
N PHE A 272 3.03 6.69 -0.79
CA PHE A 272 2.15 7.85 -0.68
C PHE A 272 0.98 7.64 0.27
N LEU A 273 0.46 6.42 0.36
CA LEU A 273 -0.64 6.06 1.28
C LEU A 273 -0.15 5.48 2.62
N GLY A 274 1.16 5.36 2.84
CA GLY A 274 1.71 4.72 4.04
C GLY A 274 1.59 3.19 4.10
N ILE A 275 0.94 2.56 3.10
CA ILE A 275 0.58 1.12 3.08
C ILE A 275 1.78 0.18 3.28
N SER A 276 2.99 0.58 2.90
CA SER A 276 4.17 -0.26 3.14
C SER A 276 4.48 -0.52 4.62
N SER A 277 4.12 0.40 5.52
CA SER A 277 4.34 0.21 6.95
C SER A 277 3.23 -0.62 7.59
N ASP A 278 1.98 -0.38 7.17
CA ASP A 278 0.81 -1.11 7.65
C ASP A 278 -0.30 -1.09 6.57
N PRO A 279 -0.55 -2.22 5.88
CA PRO A 279 -1.63 -2.33 4.92
C PRO A 279 -3.00 -2.65 5.57
N SER A 280 -3.04 -2.80 6.90
CA SER A 280 -4.23 -3.18 7.65
C SER A 280 -5.23 -2.03 7.73
N MET A 281 -6.50 -2.39 7.62
CA MET A 281 -7.61 -1.46 7.67
C MET A 281 -8.78 -2.10 8.42
N GLN A 282 -9.50 -1.28 9.17
CA GLN A 282 -10.69 -1.65 9.93
C GLN A 282 -11.93 -1.27 9.12
N VAL A 283 -12.85 -2.21 8.99
CA VAL A 283 -14.20 -2.00 8.47
C VAL A 283 -15.15 -2.01 9.67
N ILE A 284 -15.84 -0.89 9.88
CA ILE A 284 -16.75 -0.67 10.99
C ILE A 284 -18.18 -0.67 10.45
N VAL A 285 -19.03 -1.49 11.05
CA VAL A 285 -20.47 -1.52 10.76
C VAL A 285 -21.24 -1.35 12.05
N TRP A 286 -22.29 -0.53 12.01
CA TRP A 286 -23.14 -0.29 13.17
C TRP A 286 -24.28 -1.30 13.20
N LYS A 287 -24.55 -1.86 14.37
CA LYS A 287 -25.72 -2.69 14.65
C LYS A 287 -26.92 -1.83 15.00
N PRO A 288 -28.17 -2.36 14.96
CA PRO A 288 -29.37 -1.56 15.19
C PRO A 288 -29.43 -0.94 16.59
N ASN A 289 -28.75 -1.55 17.56
CA ASN A 289 -28.59 -1.04 18.93
C ASN A 289 -27.50 0.04 19.07
N GLY A 290 -26.82 0.41 17.98
CA GLY A 290 -25.72 1.39 17.97
C GLY A 290 -24.33 0.80 18.26
N GLU A 291 -24.22 -0.49 18.61
CA GLU A 291 -22.93 -1.15 18.80
C GLU A 291 -22.15 -1.24 17.49
N GLN A 292 -20.83 -1.13 17.57
CA GLN A 292 -19.93 -1.27 16.43
C GLN A 292 -19.42 -2.70 16.29
N GLU A 293 -19.46 -3.23 15.08
CA GLU A 293 -18.80 -4.46 14.67
C GLU A 293 -17.59 -4.10 13.80
N VAL A 294 -16.40 -4.54 14.22
CA VAL A 294 -15.15 -4.18 13.56
C VAL A 294 -14.51 -5.42 12.95
N THR A 295 -14.33 -5.41 11.64
CA THR A 295 -13.58 -6.45 10.90
C THR A 295 -12.27 -5.86 10.40
N ARG A 296 -11.16 -6.59 10.60
CA ARG A 296 -9.85 -6.19 10.05
C ARG A 296 -9.57 -6.93 8.76
N THR A 297 -9.08 -6.19 7.77
CA THR A 297 -8.62 -6.74 6.48
C THR A 297 -7.44 -5.92 5.97
N ASN A 298 -6.79 -6.40 4.91
CA ASN A 298 -5.66 -5.73 4.29
C ASN A 298 -6.06 -5.16 2.94
N ILE A 299 -5.49 -4.00 2.62
CA ILE A 299 -5.55 -3.43 1.28
C ILE A 299 -4.89 -4.40 0.29
N LYS A 300 -5.55 -4.62 -0.84
CA LYS A 300 -5.09 -5.52 -1.92
C LYS A 300 -4.72 -4.74 -3.18
N ALA A 301 -5.51 -3.72 -3.51
CA ALA A 301 -5.24 -2.91 -4.69
C ALA A 301 -5.71 -1.47 -4.52
N VAL A 302 -5.19 -0.61 -5.38
CA VAL A 302 -5.51 0.80 -5.47
C VAL A 302 -6.06 1.09 -6.86
N GLN A 303 -7.03 1.99 -6.94
CA GLN A 303 -7.54 2.51 -8.21
C GLN A 303 -7.74 4.01 -8.10
N VAL A 304 -7.33 4.72 -9.14
CA VAL A 304 -7.57 6.16 -9.29
C VAL A 304 -8.48 6.39 -10.48
N ARG A 305 -9.53 7.20 -10.29
CA ARG A 305 -10.45 7.55 -11.37
C ARG A 305 -10.89 9.01 -11.21
N GLY A 306 -10.45 9.86 -12.14
CA GLY A 306 -10.67 11.30 -12.02
C GLY A 306 -10.04 11.83 -10.72
N GLN A 307 -10.85 12.50 -9.89
CA GLN A 307 -10.42 13.04 -8.60
C GLN A 307 -10.64 12.07 -7.42
N GLY A 308 -11.07 10.83 -7.71
CA GLY A 308 -11.35 9.82 -6.69
C GLY A 308 -10.23 8.80 -6.53
N LEU A 309 -10.01 8.38 -5.29
CA LEU A 309 -9.16 7.26 -4.91
C LEU A 309 -10.03 6.15 -4.34
N ARG A 310 -9.81 4.92 -4.80
CA ARG A 310 -10.47 3.72 -4.29
C ARG A 310 -9.46 2.69 -3.85
N LEU A 311 -9.79 2.00 -2.76
CA LEU A 311 -9.03 0.85 -2.28
C LEU A 311 -9.88 -0.40 -2.38
N LEU A 312 -9.21 -1.51 -2.66
CA LEU A 312 -9.84 -2.83 -2.73
C LEU A 312 -9.33 -3.68 -1.57
N MET A 313 -10.24 -4.34 -0.87
CA MET A 313 -9.93 -5.25 0.23
C MET A 313 -10.81 -6.49 0.16
N LEU A 314 -10.34 -7.60 0.71
CA LEU A 314 -11.07 -8.87 0.71
C LEU A 314 -11.57 -9.17 2.13
N GLY A 315 -12.86 -9.46 2.30
CA GLY A 315 -13.44 -9.71 3.62
C GLY A 315 -14.60 -10.71 3.58
N SER A 316 -15.10 -11.09 4.75
CA SER A 316 -16.34 -11.88 4.86
C SER A 316 -17.54 -11.05 4.41
N ALA A 317 -18.62 -11.65 3.91
CA ALA A 317 -19.82 -10.89 3.55
C ALA A 317 -20.41 -10.14 4.76
N LEU A 318 -20.79 -8.88 4.56
CA LEU A 318 -21.57 -8.10 5.52
C LEU A 318 -23.01 -8.65 5.56
N PRO A 319 -23.67 -8.70 6.73
CA PRO A 319 -25.06 -9.11 6.84
C PRO A 319 -25.99 -8.21 6.00
N GLU A 320 -26.87 -8.81 5.18
CA GLU A 320 -27.81 -8.09 4.31
C GLU A 320 -28.75 -7.13 5.10
N SER A 321 -28.98 -7.41 6.40
CA SER A 321 -29.84 -6.61 7.28
C SER A 321 -29.21 -5.29 7.78
N GLN A 322 -27.97 -4.98 7.42
CA GLN A 322 -27.22 -3.81 7.89
C GLN A 322 -27.06 -2.68 6.85
N VAL A 323 -27.73 -2.81 5.70
CA VAL A 323 -27.90 -1.74 4.69
C VAL A 323 -29.32 -1.16 4.77
N ASN A 324 -29.87 -1.05 5.98
CA ASN A 324 -31.10 -0.32 6.20
C ASN A 324 -30.77 1.18 6.26
N SER A 325 -31.61 2.04 5.65
CA SER A 325 -31.37 3.49 5.53
C SER A 325 -31.10 4.24 6.86
N PHE A 326 -31.41 3.60 7.99
CA PHE A 326 -31.32 4.16 9.34
C PHE A 326 -29.96 3.96 10.03
N GLN A 327 -29.06 3.15 9.48
CA GLN A 327 -27.73 2.92 10.06
C GLN A 327 -26.64 3.59 9.24
N PRO A 328 -25.60 4.16 9.87
CA PRO A 328 -24.48 4.73 9.12
C PRO A 328 -23.92 3.76 8.10
N ARG A 329 -23.52 4.28 6.93
CA ARG A 329 -22.86 3.46 5.92
C ARG A 329 -21.62 2.79 6.52
N PRO A 330 -21.23 1.59 6.07
CA PRO A 330 -19.99 0.98 6.52
C PRO A 330 -18.78 1.90 6.35
N LEU A 331 -18.00 2.08 7.42
CA LEU A 331 -16.83 2.97 7.49
C LEU A 331 -15.55 2.15 7.39
N ALA A 332 -14.56 2.72 6.70
CA ALA A 332 -13.24 2.18 6.53
C ALA A 332 -12.21 3.11 7.16
N LEU A 333 -11.35 2.61 8.06
CA LEU A 333 -10.25 3.41 8.62
C LEU A 333 -8.99 2.59 8.90
N THR A 334 -7.82 3.16 8.66
CA THR A 334 -6.57 2.58 9.17
C THR A 334 -6.42 2.89 10.66
N VAL A 335 -5.67 2.07 11.39
CA VAL A 335 -5.59 2.14 12.87
C VAL A 335 -5.07 3.48 13.36
N ASP A 336 -4.11 4.09 12.65
CA ASP A 336 -3.52 5.38 12.99
C ASP A 336 -4.21 6.56 12.26
N ALA A 337 -5.43 6.38 11.72
CA ALA A 337 -6.15 7.47 11.06
C ALA A 337 -6.72 8.47 12.07
N LEU A 338 -7.42 7.98 13.09
CA LEU A 338 -8.11 8.80 14.07
C LEU A 338 -8.27 8.07 15.39
N THR A 339 -8.51 8.84 16.45
CA THR A 339 -8.97 8.36 17.75
C THR A 339 -10.36 8.94 18.03
N TRP A 340 -11.29 8.08 18.45
CA TRP A 340 -12.62 8.53 18.85
C TRP A 340 -12.52 9.35 20.14
N VAL A 341 -13.20 10.50 20.15
CA VAL A 341 -13.30 11.32 21.36
C VAL A 341 -14.54 10.89 22.13
N GLU A 342 -14.33 10.25 23.26
CA GLU A 342 -15.41 9.94 24.19
C GLU A 342 -15.71 11.17 25.06
N THR A 343 -16.81 11.85 24.75
CA THR A 343 -17.35 12.90 25.62
C THR A 343 -18.46 12.34 26.49
N SER A 344 -18.34 12.52 27.81
CA SER A 344 -19.41 12.17 28.75
C SER A 344 -20.57 13.16 28.61
N PRO A 345 -21.78 12.71 28.25
CA PRO A 345 -22.92 13.61 28.15
C PRO A 345 -23.34 14.10 29.54
N VAL A 346 -23.68 15.38 29.63
CA VAL A 346 -24.41 15.99 30.75
C VAL A 346 -25.83 16.34 30.27
N THR A 347 -26.72 16.74 31.17
CA THR A 347 -28.05 17.21 30.75
C THR A 347 -28.06 18.72 30.49
N VAL A 348 -29.03 19.21 29.71
CA VAL A 348 -29.30 20.66 29.60
C VAL A 348 -29.48 21.29 30.98
N LYS A 349 -30.08 20.55 31.92
CA LYS A 349 -30.26 20.96 33.31
C LYS A 349 -28.95 21.20 34.03
N ASP A 350 -27.99 20.29 33.90
CA ASP A 350 -26.66 20.43 34.50
C ASP A 350 -25.88 21.58 33.85
N LEU A 351 -26.02 21.73 32.52
CA LEU A 351 -25.41 22.84 31.79
C LEU A 351 -25.94 24.20 32.27
N TYR A 352 -27.25 24.33 32.54
CA TYR A 352 -27.86 25.57 33.03
C TYR A 352 -27.32 25.99 34.40
N GLN A 353 -27.01 25.03 35.29
CA GLN A 353 -26.40 25.33 36.59
C GLN A 353 -25.03 26.01 36.45
N GLN A 354 -24.31 25.70 35.38
CA GLN A 354 -22.97 26.23 35.11
C GLN A 354 -23.02 27.49 34.25
N LYS A 355 -23.88 27.52 33.24
CA LYS A 355 -23.97 28.56 32.20
C LYS A 355 -25.44 28.92 31.90
N PRO A 356 -26.13 29.63 32.80
CA PRO A 356 -27.58 29.89 32.67
C PRO A 356 -27.92 30.74 31.44
N GLN A 357 -27.18 31.83 31.21
CA GLN A 357 -27.40 32.74 30.06
C GLN A 357 -27.23 32.04 28.70
N LEU A 358 -26.32 31.07 28.63
CA LEU A 358 -26.06 30.26 27.44
C LEU A 358 -27.27 29.37 27.13
N VAL A 359 -27.82 28.69 28.13
CA VAL A 359 -29.00 27.83 27.93
C VAL A 359 -30.26 28.66 27.62
N GLU A 360 -30.45 29.80 28.29
CA GLU A 360 -31.57 30.73 28.01
C GLU A 360 -31.57 31.24 26.56
N SER A 361 -30.39 31.44 25.97
CA SER A 361 -30.24 31.85 24.58
C SER A 361 -30.24 30.68 23.59
N MET A 362 -29.76 29.50 23.99
CA MET A 362 -29.70 28.30 23.15
C MET A 362 -31.08 27.67 22.90
N LEU A 363 -31.93 27.51 23.92
CA LEU A 363 -33.21 26.80 23.77
C LEU A 363 -34.16 27.43 22.72
N PRO A 364 -34.35 28.76 22.68
CA PRO A 364 -35.15 29.40 21.62
C PRO A 364 -34.61 29.13 20.22
N VAL A 365 -33.28 29.14 20.06
CA VAL A 365 -32.61 28.88 18.77
C VAL A 365 -32.82 27.43 18.35
N LEU A 366 -32.68 26.50 19.29
CA LEU A 366 -32.94 25.08 19.09
C LEU A 366 -34.38 24.83 18.63
N TRP A 367 -35.35 25.39 19.34
CA TRP A 367 -36.77 25.27 19.01
C TRP A 367 -37.08 25.81 17.60
N LYS A 368 -36.59 27.01 17.30
CA LYS A 368 -36.73 27.63 15.98
C LYS A 368 -36.14 26.74 14.88
N LYS A 369 -35.01 26.09 15.13
CA LYS A 369 -34.35 25.21 14.16
C LYS A 369 -35.20 23.96 13.86
N LEU A 370 -35.81 23.36 14.89
CA LEU A 370 -36.73 22.24 14.75
C LEU A 370 -38.02 22.62 13.98
N GLN A 371 -38.52 23.85 14.16
CA GLN A 371 -39.63 24.37 13.34
C GLN A 371 -39.22 24.57 11.87
N GLN A 372 -38.02 25.12 11.63
CA GLN A 372 -37.51 25.36 10.28
C GLN A 372 -37.24 24.07 9.50
N SER A 373 -36.79 23.01 10.18
CA SER A 373 -36.63 21.69 9.56
C SER A 373 -37.97 21.03 9.28
N GLY A 374 -39.06 21.48 9.90
CA GLY A 374 -40.42 20.94 9.79
C GLY A 374 -40.67 19.75 10.72
N ASP A 375 -39.83 19.58 11.74
CA ASP A 375 -40.04 18.56 12.76
C ASP A 375 -41.02 19.01 13.84
N LEU A 376 -41.16 20.33 14.02
CA LEU A 376 -42.21 20.96 14.81
C LEU A 376 -43.14 21.77 13.92
N THR A 377 -44.39 21.91 14.36
CA THR A 377 -45.34 22.80 13.70
C THR A 377 -44.84 24.26 13.76
N SER A 378 -44.94 24.97 12.64
CA SER A 378 -44.60 26.39 12.59
C SER A 378 -45.57 27.18 13.46
N GLY A 379 -45.04 27.95 14.42
CA GLY A 379 -45.84 28.67 15.39
C GLY A 379 -44.99 29.57 16.28
N VAL A 380 -45.63 30.17 17.30
CA VAL A 380 -44.94 31.00 18.29
C VAL A 380 -43.93 30.14 19.04
N ILE A 381 -42.71 30.66 19.25
CA ILE A 381 -41.70 30.01 20.09
C ILE A 381 -42.18 30.11 21.53
N PRO A 382 -42.29 29.00 22.28
CA PRO A 382 -42.72 29.01 23.69
C PRO A 382 -41.81 29.87 24.57
N ASP A 383 -42.28 30.19 25.77
CA ASP A 383 -41.42 30.81 26.77
C ASP A 383 -40.36 29.84 27.31
N PHE A 384 -39.39 30.38 28.04
CA PHE A 384 -38.28 29.59 28.57
C PHE A 384 -38.76 28.47 29.50
N GLN A 385 -39.79 28.70 30.32
CA GLN A 385 -40.27 27.71 31.27
C GLN A 385 -40.87 26.50 30.56
N GLU A 386 -41.66 26.71 29.51
CA GLU A 386 -42.23 25.63 28.70
C GLU A 386 -41.13 24.85 27.95
N MET A 387 -40.14 25.54 27.38
CA MET A 387 -39.00 24.86 26.73
C MET A 387 -38.17 24.05 27.74
N TRP A 388 -37.94 24.62 28.92
CA TRP A 388 -37.21 23.98 30.00
C TRP A 388 -37.88 22.69 30.47
N GLU A 389 -39.19 22.70 30.73
CA GLU A 389 -39.94 21.51 31.14
C GLU A 389 -39.83 20.36 30.13
N LYS A 390 -39.68 20.67 28.84
CA LYS A 390 -39.62 19.68 27.76
C LYS A 390 -38.21 19.22 27.39
N MET A 391 -37.18 20.05 27.63
CA MET A 391 -35.82 19.85 27.12
C MET A 391 -34.74 19.73 28.20
N ALA A 392 -35.04 19.97 29.49
CA ALA A 392 -34.05 19.99 30.56
C ALA A 392 -33.24 18.68 30.69
N ASP A 393 -33.87 17.54 30.43
CA ASP A 393 -33.23 16.22 30.54
C ASP A 393 -32.54 15.77 29.23
N TRP A 394 -32.49 16.63 28.20
CA TRP A 394 -31.83 16.27 26.95
C TRP A 394 -30.31 16.18 27.14
N PRO A 395 -29.66 15.16 26.55
CA PRO A 395 -28.21 15.02 26.65
C PRO A 395 -27.50 16.06 25.79
N VAL A 396 -26.44 16.63 26.35
CA VAL A 396 -25.51 17.54 25.68
C VAL A 396 -24.08 17.12 25.99
N GLN A 397 -23.19 17.29 25.03
CA GLN A 397 -21.76 17.04 25.18
C GLN A 397 -21.01 18.36 25.04
N LEU A 398 -19.91 18.50 25.77
CA LEU A 398 -19.04 19.68 25.72
C LEU A 398 -17.67 19.27 25.15
N ALA A 399 -17.23 19.97 24.10
CA ALA A 399 -15.94 19.72 23.46
C ALA A 399 -15.38 21.03 22.90
N ASP A 400 -14.07 21.22 22.97
CA ASP A 400 -13.38 22.31 22.28
C ASP A 400 -13.10 21.88 20.84
N LEU A 401 -14.04 22.21 19.95
CA LEU A 401 -14.03 21.84 18.54
C LEU A 401 -13.37 22.92 17.68
N THR A 402 -13.30 24.16 18.17
CA THR A 402 -12.72 25.29 17.46
C THR A 402 -11.25 25.55 17.82
N ASN A 403 -10.72 24.85 18.83
CA ASN A 403 -9.37 24.97 19.36
C ASN A 403 -9.08 26.37 19.92
N ASP A 404 -10.08 26.98 20.55
CA ASP A 404 -10.00 28.31 21.17
C ASP A 404 -10.07 28.25 22.71
N GLN A 405 -9.99 27.04 23.29
CA GLN A 405 -10.12 26.73 24.71
C GLN A 405 -11.52 26.98 25.28
N GLN A 406 -12.50 27.29 24.44
CA GLN A 406 -13.91 27.33 24.79
C GLN A 406 -14.57 26.03 24.36
N GLN A 407 -15.54 25.57 25.15
CA GLN A 407 -16.25 24.34 24.83
C GLN A 407 -17.54 24.68 24.10
N GLU A 408 -17.65 24.16 22.89
CA GLU A 408 -18.88 24.06 22.12
C GLU A 408 -19.86 23.08 22.76
N ILE A 409 -21.16 23.31 22.53
CA ILE A 409 -22.23 22.44 23.00
C ILE A 409 -22.74 21.61 21.82
N VAL A 410 -22.56 20.30 21.94
CA VAL A 410 -23.03 19.31 20.97
C VAL A 410 -24.33 18.71 21.48
N VAL A 411 -25.42 18.95 20.77
CA VAL A 411 -26.77 18.48 21.11
C VAL A 411 -27.20 17.45 20.08
N THR A 412 -27.21 16.17 20.47
CA THR A 412 -27.66 15.05 19.61
C THR A 412 -29.05 14.60 20.03
N ILE A 413 -30.03 14.76 19.14
CA ILE A 413 -31.44 14.60 19.46
C ILE A 413 -31.98 13.38 18.73
N SER A 414 -32.56 12.44 19.48
CA SER A 414 -33.25 11.29 18.90
C SER A 414 -34.61 11.69 18.32
N ASP A 415 -35.09 10.92 17.34
CA ASP A 415 -36.41 11.14 16.75
C ASP A 415 -37.54 11.04 17.79
N SER A 416 -37.39 10.16 18.80
CA SER A 416 -38.34 10.04 19.90
C SER A 416 -38.38 11.28 20.80
N ALA A 417 -37.23 11.92 21.05
CA ALA A 417 -37.17 13.16 21.82
C ALA A 417 -37.80 14.34 21.06
N ILE A 418 -37.70 14.35 19.73
CA ILE A 418 -38.40 15.33 18.90
C ILE A 418 -39.90 15.07 18.90
N ALA A 419 -40.32 13.81 18.77
CA ALA A 419 -41.72 13.42 18.75
C ALA A 419 -42.46 13.79 20.05
N SER A 420 -41.79 13.71 21.21
CA SER A 420 -42.40 14.08 22.50
C SER A 420 -42.73 15.57 22.61
N LEU A 421 -42.06 16.43 21.85
CA LEU A 421 -42.38 17.87 21.81
C LEU A 421 -43.72 18.17 21.13
N ASN A 422 -44.12 17.35 20.16
CA ASN A 422 -45.35 17.54 19.37
C ASN A 422 -46.62 17.03 20.09
N GLN A 423 -46.49 16.30 21.20
CA GLN A 423 -47.64 15.71 21.88
C GLN A 423 -48.27 16.68 22.90
N TYR A 424 -49.34 17.35 22.48
CA TYR A 424 -50.43 17.77 23.36
C TYR A 424 -51.64 16.86 23.08
N GLY A 425 -51.74 15.75 23.81
CA GLY A 425 -52.92 14.89 23.83
C GLY A 425 -53.06 13.89 22.67
N ASN A 426 -53.40 12.66 23.05
CA ASN A 426 -53.74 11.48 22.25
C ASN A 426 -52.60 10.65 21.63
N ASN A 427 -52.65 9.36 22.00
CA ASN A 427 -51.92 8.22 21.47
C ASN A 427 -52.08 8.09 19.94
N SER A 428 -51.34 8.88 19.16
CA SER A 428 -51.08 8.55 17.77
C SER A 428 -50.00 7.49 17.72
N LYS A 429 -50.33 6.32 17.15
CA LYS A 429 -49.39 5.24 16.83
C LYS A 429 -48.05 5.83 16.37
N LEU A 430 -46.97 5.47 17.05
CA LEU A 430 -45.60 5.61 16.55
C LEU A 430 -45.59 5.03 15.13
N ALA A 431 -45.62 5.89 14.11
CA ALA A 431 -45.46 5.43 12.74
C ALA A 431 -44.06 4.84 12.61
N ASP A 432 -43.95 3.71 11.91
CA ASP A 432 -42.77 2.87 11.66
C ASP A 432 -41.53 3.57 11.05
N ASN A 433 -41.47 4.91 11.02
CA ASN A 433 -40.39 5.67 10.40
C ASN A 433 -39.44 6.26 11.46
N GLN A 434 -38.68 5.41 12.16
CA GLN A 434 -37.61 5.86 13.05
C GLN A 434 -36.54 6.63 12.25
N LYS A 435 -36.43 7.96 12.42
CA LYS A 435 -35.33 8.72 11.81
C LYS A 435 -34.03 8.56 12.61
N ARG A 436 -32.88 8.77 11.94
CA ARG A 436 -31.59 8.84 12.64
C ARG A 436 -31.57 10.02 13.63
N PRO A 437 -30.83 9.91 14.75
CA PRO A 437 -30.52 11.05 15.58
C PRO A 437 -29.86 12.15 14.76
N ARG A 438 -30.12 13.41 15.14
CA ARG A 438 -29.58 14.59 14.45
C ARG A 438 -28.91 15.51 15.43
N THR A 439 -27.80 16.09 14.99
CA THR A 439 -26.95 16.91 15.84
C THR A 439 -26.99 18.40 15.46
N LEU A 440 -26.93 19.24 16.48
CA LEU A 440 -26.63 20.67 16.41
C LEU A 440 -25.42 20.97 17.27
N ILE A 441 -24.52 21.81 16.79
CA ILE A 441 -23.38 22.29 17.57
C ILE A 441 -23.50 23.80 17.71
N PHE A 442 -23.46 24.26 18.95
CA PHE A 442 -23.46 25.67 19.32
C PHE A 442 -22.07 26.10 19.76
N SER A 443 -21.63 27.29 19.32
CA SER A 443 -20.49 27.96 19.93
C SER A 443 -20.82 28.40 21.36
N ALA A 444 -19.79 28.82 22.10
CA ALA A 444 -19.95 29.38 23.44
C ALA A 444 -20.88 30.62 23.50
N ASP A 445 -21.06 31.30 22.37
CA ASP A 445 -21.95 32.47 22.20
C ASP A 445 -23.34 32.11 21.63
N SER A 446 -23.75 30.84 21.71
CA SER A 446 -25.06 30.34 21.25
C SER A 446 -25.30 30.41 19.73
N ASN A 447 -24.26 30.61 18.93
CA ASN A 447 -24.38 30.55 17.46
C ASN A 447 -24.30 29.11 16.98
N ILE A 448 -25.14 28.73 16.01
CA ILE A 448 -25.06 27.40 15.38
C ILE A 448 -23.86 27.38 14.44
N ILE A 449 -22.90 26.49 14.71
CA ILE A 449 -21.70 26.30 13.88
C ILE A 449 -21.73 24.98 13.07
N TYR A 450 -22.63 24.06 13.43
CA TYR A 450 -22.90 22.84 12.67
C TYR A 450 -24.37 22.39 12.85
N SER A 451 -24.96 21.78 11.81
CA SER A 451 -26.35 21.32 11.85
C SER A 451 -26.66 20.18 10.87
N ASP A 452 -27.27 19.11 11.38
CA ASP A 452 -27.91 18.04 10.58
C ASP A 452 -29.33 18.40 10.11
N PHE A 453 -29.90 19.51 10.58
CA PHE A 453 -31.29 19.89 10.34
C PHE A 453 -31.50 20.68 9.03
N ALA A 454 -30.45 20.92 8.26
CA ALA A 454 -30.55 21.63 6.99
C ALA A 454 -31.19 20.72 5.91
N ARG A 455 -32.41 21.05 5.45
CA ARG A 455 -33.12 20.26 4.41
C ARG A 455 -32.33 20.07 3.10
N ALA A 456 -31.41 20.99 2.79
CA ALA A 456 -30.60 20.95 1.57
C ALA A 456 -29.47 19.91 1.62
N ASN A 457 -28.95 19.62 2.81
CA ASN A 457 -27.78 18.75 3.00
C ASN A 457 -28.22 17.56 3.86
N GLN A 458 -28.42 16.41 3.23
CA GLN A 458 -28.61 15.14 3.94
C GLN A 458 -27.27 14.71 4.54
N GLN A 459 -26.82 15.43 5.55
CA GLN A 459 -25.62 15.15 6.32
C GLN A 459 -26.00 14.70 7.73
N THR A 460 -25.16 13.88 8.34
CA THR A 460 -25.37 13.36 9.69
C THR A 460 -24.03 13.27 10.39
N LEU A 461 -23.90 13.89 11.57
CA LEU A 461 -22.70 13.74 12.37
C LEU A 461 -22.63 12.31 12.90
N ILE A 462 -21.54 11.61 12.62
CA ILE A 462 -21.33 10.23 13.07
C ILE A 462 -20.48 10.20 14.33
N ALA A 463 -19.43 11.03 14.39
CA ALA A 463 -18.55 11.09 15.54
C ALA A 463 -17.71 12.38 15.56
N ILE A 464 -17.17 12.68 16.74
CA ILE A 464 -16.07 13.61 16.93
C ILE A 464 -14.81 12.78 17.07
N ALA A 465 -13.77 13.13 16.31
CA ALA A 465 -12.53 12.40 16.28
C ALA A 465 -11.34 13.34 16.39
N GLN A 466 -10.26 12.86 17.00
CA GLN A 466 -8.97 13.53 16.98
C GLN A 466 -8.10 12.87 15.91
N LEU A 467 -7.48 13.68 15.06
CA LEU A 467 -6.56 13.19 14.04
C LEU A 467 -5.21 12.90 14.68
N THR A 468 -4.57 11.80 14.27
CA THR A 468 -3.25 11.46 14.79
C THR A 468 -2.23 12.53 14.40
N ASP A 469 -1.50 13.05 15.40
CA ASP A 469 -0.55 14.18 15.34
C ASP A 469 -1.16 15.58 15.21
N ASP A 470 -2.49 15.72 15.28
CA ASP A 470 -3.17 17.00 15.38
C ASP A 470 -3.89 17.11 16.72
N GLN A 471 -3.70 18.23 17.43
CA GLN A 471 -4.45 18.48 18.67
C GLN A 471 -5.91 18.86 18.38
N SER A 472 -6.20 19.29 17.15
CA SER A 472 -7.52 19.75 16.73
C SER A 472 -8.49 18.59 16.58
N LEU A 473 -9.73 18.81 17.00
CA LEU A 473 -10.84 17.90 16.76
C LEU A 473 -11.39 18.07 15.34
N ALA A 474 -11.91 16.98 14.80
CA ALA A 474 -12.57 16.94 13.50
C ALA A 474 -13.95 16.26 13.65
N LEU A 475 -14.86 16.66 12.77
CA LEU A 475 -16.18 16.06 12.66
C LEU A 475 -16.14 14.99 11.56
N LEU A 476 -16.54 13.76 11.90
CA LEU A 476 -16.81 12.73 10.92
C LEU A 476 -18.28 12.80 10.52
N VAL A 477 -18.53 13.26 9.31
CA VAL A 477 -19.88 13.54 8.80
C VAL A 477 -20.21 12.56 7.68
N GLU A 478 -21.35 11.89 7.74
CA GLU A 478 -21.86 11.11 6.61
C GLU A 478 -22.77 12.00 5.76
N ASN A 479 -22.55 12.02 4.45
CA ASN A 479 -23.34 12.72 3.46
C ASN A 479 -23.69 11.80 2.27
N ARG A 480 -24.33 12.35 1.22
CA ARG A 480 -24.74 11.56 0.04
C ARG A 480 -23.56 10.85 -0.66
N GLN A 481 -22.40 11.50 -0.68
CA GLN A 481 -21.17 11.02 -1.31
C GLN A 481 -20.37 10.04 -0.43
N GLY A 482 -20.82 9.77 0.81
CA GLY A 482 -20.11 8.96 1.78
C GLY A 482 -19.65 9.81 2.97
N TYR A 483 -18.49 9.50 3.53
CA TYR A 483 -17.93 10.24 4.65
C TYR A 483 -17.18 11.50 4.22
N SER A 484 -17.25 12.56 5.02
CA SER A 484 -16.37 13.73 5.03
C SER A 484 -15.72 13.87 6.40
N LEU A 485 -14.47 14.32 6.40
CA LEU A 485 -13.74 14.70 7.60
C LEU A 485 -13.63 16.22 7.62
N GLU A 486 -14.48 16.87 8.41
CA GLU A 486 -14.60 18.33 8.43
C GLU A 486 -13.83 18.92 9.60
N ARG A 487 -13.05 19.97 9.33
CA ARG A 487 -12.20 20.64 10.31
C ARG A 487 -12.63 22.09 10.47
N TRP A 488 -12.44 22.64 11.66
CA TRP A 488 -12.73 24.05 11.89
C TRP A 488 -11.78 24.94 11.11
N SER A 489 -12.34 25.77 10.22
CA SER A 489 -11.62 26.78 9.46
C SER A 489 -11.68 28.11 10.21
N GLN A 490 -10.57 28.52 10.81
CA GLN A 490 -10.48 29.82 11.49
C GLN A 490 -10.69 31.00 10.52
N THR A 491 -10.43 30.82 9.22
CA THR A 491 -10.64 31.87 8.22
C THR A 491 -12.11 31.99 7.84
N ASN A 492 -12.79 30.86 7.62
CA ASN A 492 -14.18 30.85 7.16
C ASN A 492 -15.20 30.71 8.28
N GLN A 493 -14.75 30.50 9.53
CA GLN A 493 -15.56 30.36 10.74
C GLN A 493 -16.64 29.27 10.58
N ARG A 494 -16.24 28.12 10.03
CA ARG A 494 -17.11 26.95 9.80
C ARG A 494 -16.29 25.65 9.71
N PHE A 495 -16.97 24.52 9.86
CA PHE A 495 -16.42 23.21 9.51
C PHE A 495 -16.43 23.01 7.99
N GLU A 496 -15.29 22.61 7.42
CA GLU A 496 -15.12 22.30 6.00
C GLU A 496 -14.01 21.28 5.72
#